data_AF-A0A497PHU9-F1
#
_entry.id   AF-A0A497PHU9-F1
#
_cell.length_a   1.000
_cell.length_b   1.000
_cell.length_c   1.000
_cell.angle_alpha   90.00
_cell.angle_beta   90.00
_cell.angle_gamma   90.00
#
_symmetry.space_group_name_H-M   'P 1'
#
loop_
_entity.id
_entity.type
_entity.pdbx_description
1 polymer ?
#
loop_
_entity_poly.entity_id
_entity_poly.type
_entity_poly.pdbx_seq_one_letter_code
_entity_poly.pdbx_strand_id
1 'polypeptide(L)'
;MEKLLWRIGEKFVEKSAEKIAERSSPIILRKIFRKPRKIFIQFALIFDFHELPPLDEALQLVEGCLDKYKVDASTLQVNDVNFTYMTSYEIEDNYLPDIEIVGIEPEDILPAEYISQIEILLSPKLGDKRIEDKKEIETLILSGIELLNSIVVALEKDDYVTGILKIRSYVKIMLIESDALFISDLYKKLLERISKEKIISKPYMRIIKGINDRDKLVISIKDSAIIKAVIDALT
;
A
#
# COMPACT_ATOMS: atom_id res chain seq x y z
N MET A 1 -42.71 -9.49 26.24
CA MET A 1 -41.63 -8.91 27.08
C MET A 1 -40.47 -9.90 27.26
N GLU A 2 -40.74 -11.18 27.57
CA GLU A 2 -39.71 -12.23 27.73
C GLU A 2 -38.76 -12.41 26.54
N LYS A 3 -39.26 -12.42 25.29
CA LYS A 3 -38.42 -12.55 24.09
C LYS A 3 -37.40 -11.40 23.92
N LEU A 4 -37.71 -10.21 24.43
CA LEU A 4 -36.83 -9.04 24.35
C LEU A 4 -35.73 -9.13 25.41
N LEU A 5 -36.09 -9.54 26.63
CA LEU A 5 -35.15 -9.77 27.73
C LEU A 5 -34.18 -10.92 27.42
N TRP A 6 -34.66 -11.97 26.76
CA TRP A 6 -33.81 -13.08 26.29
C TRP A 6 -32.75 -12.62 25.29
N ARG A 7 -33.14 -11.84 24.28
CA ARG A 7 -32.19 -11.28 23.28
C ARG A 7 -31.19 -10.30 23.88
N ILE A 8 -31.59 -9.53 24.89
CA ILE A 8 -30.68 -8.64 25.63
C ILE A 8 -29.71 -9.48 26.48
N GLY A 9 -30.21 -10.55 27.12
CA GLY A 9 -29.42 -11.51 27.87
C GLY A 9 -28.37 -12.21 27.00
N GLU A 10 -28.76 -12.72 25.83
CA GLU A 10 -27.83 -13.33 24.86
C GLU A 10 -26.73 -12.36 24.45
N LYS A 11 -27.06 -11.12 24.06
CA LYS A 11 -26.06 -10.10 23.71
C LYS A 11 -25.14 -9.72 24.88
N PHE A 12 -25.66 -9.73 26.11
CA PHE A 12 -24.87 -9.40 27.30
C PHE A 12 -23.93 -10.54 27.69
N VAL A 13 -24.38 -11.79 27.54
CA VAL A 13 -23.56 -12.99 27.72
C VAL A 13 -22.49 -13.06 26.63
N GLU A 14 -22.81 -12.74 25.38
CA GLU A 14 -21.86 -12.68 24.26
C GLU A 14 -20.77 -11.62 24.50
N LYS A 15 -21.14 -10.40 24.91
CA LYS A 15 -20.18 -9.33 25.27
C LYS A 15 -19.33 -9.67 26.50
N SER A 16 -19.92 -10.32 27.49
CA SER A 16 -19.22 -10.74 28.71
C SER A 16 -18.25 -11.88 28.40
N ALA A 17 -18.66 -12.83 27.56
CA ALA A 17 -17.83 -13.92 27.07
C ALA A 17 -16.68 -13.39 26.19
N GLU A 18 -16.91 -12.42 25.30
CA GLU A 18 -15.86 -11.75 24.53
C GLU A 18 -14.84 -11.05 25.46
N LYS A 19 -15.29 -10.29 26.45
CA LYS A 19 -14.39 -9.60 27.40
C LYS A 19 -13.58 -10.55 28.29
N ILE A 20 -14.18 -11.66 28.72
CA ILE A 20 -13.48 -12.69 29.50
C ILE A 20 -12.52 -13.47 28.60
N ALA A 21 -12.91 -13.76 27.35
CA ALA A 21 -12.04 -14.40 26.38
C ALA A 21 -10.84 -13.51 26.02
N GLU A 22 -11.01 -12.20 25.87
CA GLU A 22 -9.91 -11.25 25.65
C GLU A 22 -8.92 -11.22 26.83
N ARG A 23 -9.42 -11.26 28.08
CA ARG A 23 -8.60 -11.17 29.29
C ARG A 23 -7.96 -12.49 29.74
N SER A 24 -8.51 -13.64 29.34
CA SER A 24 -8.14 -14.93 29.94
C SER A 24 -7.80 -16.03 28.93
N SER A 25 -7.92 -15.80 27.61
CA SER A 25 -7.76 -16.89 26.64
C SER A 25 -6.33 -17.08 26.13
N PRO A 26 -5.82 -18.33 26.14
CA PRO A 26 -4.69 -18.76 25.32
C PRO A 26 -4.91 -18.38 23.85
N ILE A 27 -3.82 -18.09 23.13
CA ILE A 27 -3.78 -17.72 21.70
C ILE A 27 -4.66 -18.65 20.82
N ILE A 28 -4.82 -19.91 21.22
CA ILE A 28 -5.63 -20.94 20.54
C ILE A 28 -7.13 -20.62 20.56
N LEU A 29 -7.69 -20.14 21.67
CA LEU A 29 -9.12 -19.82 21.77
C LEU A 29 -9.49 -18.53 21.02
N ARG A 30 -8.57 -17.56 20.93
CA ARG A 30 -8.72 -16.38 20.06
C ARG A 30 -8.80 -16.73 18.57
N LYS A 31 -8.20 -17.86 18.14
CA LYS A 31 -8.33 -18.36 16.76
C LYS A 31 -9.73 -18.91 16.44
N ILE A 32 -10.44 -19.44 17.44
CA ILE A 32 -11.72 -20.15 17.27
C ILE A 32 -12.90 -19.17 17.18
N PHE A 33 -12.84 -18.02 17.86
CA PHE A 33 -13.89 -16.98 17.83
C PHE A 33 -13.66 -15.87 16.80
N ARG A 34 -12.79 -16.07 15.80
CA ARG A 34 -12.45 -15.02 14.83
C ARG A 34 -13.69 -14.65 13.99
N LYS A 35 -14.24 -13.46 14.25
CA LYS A 35 -15.14 -12.74 13.33
C LYS A 35 -14.51 -12.70 11.92
N PRO A 36 -15.33 -12.58 10.86
CA PRO A 36 -14.84 -12.48 9.49
C PRO A 36 -13.81 -11.34 9.37
N ARG A 37 -12.66 -11.66 8.77
CA ARG A 37 -11.48 -10.80 8.71
C ARG A 37 -11.75 -9.63 7.76
N LYS A 38 -11.66 -8.39 8.24
CA LYS A 38 -11.71 -7.21 7.38
C LYS A 38 -10.30 -6.92 6.90
N ILE A 39 -10.00 -7.29 5.67
CA ILE A 39 -8.74 -6.97 5.00
C ILE A 39 -9.01 -5.77 4.09
N PHE A 40 -8.20 -4.73 4.23
CA PHE A 40 -8.16 -3.60 3.31
C PHE A 40 -6.82 -3.64 2.59
N ILE A 41 -6.84 -3.45 1.27
CA ILE A 41 -5.65 -3.42 0.44
C ILE A 41 -5.62 -2.07 -0.27
N GLN A 42 -4.50 -1.37 -0.19
CA GLN A 42 -4.24 -0.12 -0.91
C GLN A 42 -2.92 -0.25 -1.67
N PHE A 43 -2.76 0.57 -2.70
CA PHE A 43 -1.55 0.63 -3.49
C PHE A 43 -1.06 2.07 -3.52
N ALA A 44 0.25 2.26 -3.50
CA ALA A 44 0.85 3.56 -3.72
C ALA A 44 2.01 3.45 -4.70
N LEU A 45 2.22 4.51 -5.46
CA LEU A 45 3.37 4.68 -6.33
C LEU A 45 3.99 6.03 -6.03
N ILE A 46 5.25 5.99 -5.61
CA ILE A 46 6.01 7.17 -5.22
C ILE A 46 7.11 7.36 -6.26
N PHE A 47 7.22 8.55 -6.82
CA PHE A 47 8.27 8.96 -7.75
C PHE A 47 9.17 9.99 -7.10
N ASP A 48 10.49 9.81 -7.28
CA ASP A 48 11.49 10.82 -6.95
C ASP A 48 12.04 11.37 -8.27
N PHE A 49 12.12 12.70 -8.39
CA PHE A 49 12.68 13.35 -9.58
C PHE A 49 14.02 14.01 -9.26
N HIS A 50 14.90 14.09 -10.26
CA HIS A 50 16.20 14.77 -10.14
C HIS A 50 16.08 16.29 -10.13
N GLU A 51 15.07 16.82 -10.82
CA GLU A 51 14.83 18.25 -10.94
C GLU A 51 13.51 18.60 -10.24
N LEU A 52 13.34 19.86 -9.82
CA LEU A 52 12.04 20.37 -9.36
C LEU A 52 11.12 20.51 -10.58
N PRO A 53 10.14 19.62 -10.81
CA PRO A 53 9.17 19.84 -11.85
C PRO A 53 8.36 21.10 -11.50
N PRO A 54 7.91 21.87 -12.51
CA PRO A 54 6.72 22.68 -12.33
C PRO A 54 5.58 21.77 -11.87
N LEU A 55 5.09 21.99 -10.64
CA LEU A 55 4.12 21.11 -9.98
C LEU A 55 2.89 20.81 -10.86
N ASP A 56 2.35 21.86 -11.49
CA ASP A 56 1.17 21.77 -12.35
C ASP A 56 1.43 20.86 -13.57
N GLU A 57 2.63 20.88 -14.14
CA GLU A 57 3.00 20.10 -15.32
C GLU A 57 3.18 18.62 -14.97
N ALA A 58 3.87 18.31 -13.87
CA ALA A 58 4.06 16.92 -13.45
C ALA A 58 2.74 16.28 -13.00
N LEU A 59 1.87 17.03 -12.33
CA LEU A 59 0.50 16.58 -12.04
C LEU A 59 -0.29 16.36 -13.34
N GLN A 60 -0.22 17.27 -14.30
CA GLN A 60 -0.91 17.12 -15.58
C GLN A 60 -0.44 15.88 -16.35
N LEU A 61 0.86 15.58 -16.35
CA LEU A 61 1.42 14.39 -16.99
C LEU A 61 0.94 13.11 -16.30
N VAL A 62 0.98 13.07 -14.97
CA VAL A 62 0.44 11.95 -14.19
C VAL A 62 -1.05 11.77 -14.48
N GLU A 63 -1.83 12.84 -14.43
CA GLU A 63 -3.27 12.81 -14.74
C GLU A 63 -3.55 12.31 -16.16
N GLY A 64 -2.77 12.76 -17.15
CA GLY A 64 -2.88 12.32 -18.54
C GLY A 64 -2.59 10.83 -18.71
N CYS A 65 -1.66 10.26 -17.93
CA CYS A 65 -1.40 8.82 -17.93
C CYS A 65 -2.58 8.01 -17.39
N LEU A 66 -3.40 8.62 -16.52
CA LEU A 66 -4.56 8.00 -15.89
C LEU A 66 -5.84 8.10 -16.74
N ASP A 67 -5.91 9.03 -17.69
CA ASP A 67 -7.14 9.38 -18.43
C ASP A 67 -7.84 8.17 -19.06
N LYS A 68 -7.09 7.23 -19.65
CA LYS A 68 -7.66 6.03 -20.28
C LYS A 68 -8.34 5.06 -19.29
N TYR A 69 -8.06 5.21 -18.00
CA TYR A 69 -8.66 4.41 -16.93
C TYR A 69 -9.77 5.17 -16.19
N LYS A 70 -9.95 6.48 -16.44
CA LYS A 70 -10.92 7.29 -15.71
C LYS A 70 -12.36 6.89 -16.06
N VAL A 71 -13.13 6.60 -15.01
CA VAL A 71 -14.60 6.46 -15.09
C VAL A 71 -15.27 7.76 -14.66
N ASP A 72 -14.70 8.43 -13.66
CA ASP A 72 -15.09 9.76 -13.19
C ASP A 72 -13.88 10.53 -12.67
N ALA A 73 -14.09 11.75 -12.16
CA ALA A 73 -13.04 12.67 -11.73
C ALA A 73 -12.10 12.13 -10.63
N SER A 74 -12.51 11.09 -9.89
CA SER A 74 -11.73 10.53 -8.78
C SER A 74 -11.58 9.01 -8.84
N THR A 75 -11.99 8.39 -9.96
CA THR A 75 -12.11 6.93 -10.06
C THR A 75 -11.46 6.39 -11.31
N LEU A 76 -10.60 5.40 -11.10
CA LEU A 76 -9.96 4.60 -12.15
C LEU A 76 -10.54 3.20 -12.16
N GLN A 77 -10.70 2.60 -13.33
CA GLN A 77 -11.15 1.22 -13.47
C GLN A 77 -10.16 0.39 -14.29
N VAL A 78 -9.80 -0.77 -13.74
CA VAL A 78 -8.96 -1.79 -14.38
C VAL A 78 -9.52 -3.16 -14.04
N ASN A 79 -9.72 -4.03 -15.03
CA ASN A 79 -10.28 -5.39 -14.90
C ASN A 79 -11.54 -5.43 -14.00
N ASP A 80 -12.50 -4.54 -14.27
CA ASP A 80 -13.75 -4.37 -13.51
C ASP A 80 -13.59 -3.96 -12.03
N VAL A 81 -12.36 -3.64 -11.58
CA VAL A 81 -12.08 -3.13 -10.24
C VAL A 81 -11.98 -1.61 -10.28
N ASN A 82 -12.79 -0.94 -9.45
CA ASN A 82 -12.77 0.52 -9.30
C ASN A 82 -11.81 0.93 -8.16
N PHE A 83 -10.97 1.91 -8.42
CA PHE A 83 -10.06 2.52 -7.46
C PHE A 83 -10.37 4.01 -7.34
N THR A 84 -10.65 4.47 -6.13
CA THR A 84 -10.48 5.90 -5.82
C THR A 84 -8.99 6.19 -5.87
N TYR A 85 -8.59 7.25 -6.55
CA TYR A 85 -7.19 7.68 -6.57
C TYR A 85 -7.02 9.08 -6.00
N MET A 86 -5.82 9.34 -5.49
CA MET A 86 -5.42 10.66 -5.03
C MET A 86 -3.95 10.87 -5.39
N THR A 87 -3.63 12.05 -5.89
CA THR A 87 -2.27 12.44 -6.25
C THR A 87 -1.82 13.54 -5.29
N SER A 88 -0.67 13.39 -4.67
CA SER A 88 -0.04 14.37 -3.78
C SER A 88 1.40 14.62 -4.17
N TYR A 89 1.93 15.74 -3.72
CA TYR A 89 3.29 16.18 -4.02
C TYR A 89 3.96 16.81 -2.80
N GLU A 90 5.25 16.55 -2.66
CA GLU A 90 6.10 17.11 -1.62
C GLU A 90 7.42 17.61 -2.24
N ILE A 91 7.92 18.74 -1.74
CA ILE A 91 9.26 19.25 -2.05
C ILE A 91 10.10 19.10 -0.79
N GLU A 92 11.18 18.33 -0.88
CA GLU A 92 12.20 18.29 0.17
C GLU A 92 13.30 19.33 -0.15
N ASP A 93 13.29 20.43 0.60
CA ASP A 93 14.20 21.57 0.40
C ASP A 93 15.64 21.32 0.90
N ASN A 94 15.95 20.16 1.47
CA ASN A 94 17.26 19.86 2.06
C ASN A 94 17.67 18.38 1.90
N TYR A 95 17.91 17.92 0.66
CA TYR A 95 18.62 16.66 0.46
C TYR A 95 20.12 16.93 0.32
N LEU A 96 20.90 16.45 1.30
CA LEU A 96 22.35 16.33 1.18
C LEU A 96 22.63 14.90 0.70
N PRO A 97 23.20 14.69 -0.49
CA PRO A 97 23.59 13.36 -0.91
C PRO A 97 24.64 12.79 0.08
N ASP A 98 24.57 11.48 0.36
CA ASP A 98 25.54 10.76 1.19
C ASP A 98 26.91 10.70 0.49
N ILE A 99 27.66 11.81 0.52
CA ILE A 99 29.02 11.90 -0.01
C ILE A 99 29.93 12.34 1.13
N GLU A 100 30.92 11.51 1.50
CA GLU A 100 32.03 11.95 2.36
C GLU A 100 32.88 12.96 1.58
N ILE A 101 32.61 14.25 1.76
CA ILE A 101 33.45 15.31 1.19
C ILE A 101 34.63 15.54 2.13
N VAL A 102 35.75 14.88 1.86
CA VAL A 102 37.04 15.21 2.47
C VAL A 102 37.77 16.20 1.56
N GLY A 103 37.79 17.48 1.95
CA GLY A 103 38.79 18.46 1.48
C GLY A 103 38.45 19.29 0.24
N ILE A 104 37.26 19.88 0.14
CA ILE A 104 36.96 20.89 -0.90
C ILE A 104 36.49 22.20 -0.26
N GLU A 105 36.95 23.33 -0.80
CA GLU A 105 36.62 24.69 -0.36
C GLU A 105 35.12 25.00 -0.52
N PRO A 106 34.54 25.86 0.34
CA PRO A 106 33.08 26.07 0.45
C PRO A 106 32.39 26.63 -0.81
N GLU A 107 33.13 27.05 -1.81
CA GLU A 107 32.59 27.55 -3.09
C GLU A 107 32.16 26.40 -4.03
N ASP A 108 32.63 25.17 -3.77
CA ASP A 108 32.27 23.94 -4.49
C ASP A 108 31.23 23.08 -3.73
N ILE A 109 30.55 23.64 -2.72
CA ILE A 109 29.42 22.96 -2.08
C ILE A 109 28.37 22.76 -3.17
N LEU A 110 28.21 21.50 -3.61
CA LEU A 110 27.21 21.09 -4.58
C LEU A 110 25.87 21.72 -4.19
N PRO A 111 25.14 22.35 -5.14
CA PRO A 111 23.84 22.93 -4.84
C PRO A 111 22.97 21.84 -4.23
N ALA A 112 22.26 22.17 -3.16
CA ALA A 112 21.26 21.27 -2.57
C ALA A 112 20.41 20.69 -3.70
N GLU A 113 20.47 19.37 -3.89
CA GLU A 113 19.59 18.71 -4.85
C GLU A 113 18.21 18.75 -4.22
N TYR A 114 17.28 19.50 -4.79
CA TYR A 114 15.90 19.46 -4.35
C TYR A 114 15.29 18.14 -4.82
N ILE A 115 14.86 17.29 -3.89
CA ILE A 115 14.08 16.11 -4.27
C ILE A 115 12.62 16.52 -4.25
N SER A 116 11.98 16.35 -5.40
CA SER A 116 10.53 16.42 -5.48
C SER A 116 9.94 15.01 -5.50
N GLN A 117 8.85 14.82 -4.76
CA GLN A 117 8.18 13.54 -4.62
C GLN A 117 6.74 13.67 -5.10
N ILE A 118 6.31 12.78 -6.00
CA ILE A 118 4.89 12.59 -6.33
C ILE A 118 4.42 11.25 -5.78
N GLU A 119 3.35 11.26 -5.01
CA GLU A 119 2.66 10.07 -4.53
C GLU A 119 1.32 9.92 -5.24
N ILE A 120 1.07 8.74 -5.79
CA ILE A 120 -0.24 8.33 -6.31
C ILE A 120 -0.76 7.21 -5.42
N LEU A 121 -1.82 7.49 -4.67
CA LEU A 121 -2.49 6.53 -3.81
C LEU A 121 -3.72 5.96 -4.52
N LEU A 122 -3.85 4.63 -4.56
CA LEU A 122 -4.99 3.91 -5.10
C LEU A 122 -5.69 3.13 -3.98
N SER A 123 -6.96 3.46 -3.76
CA SER A 123 -7.82 2.83 -2.77
C SER A 123 -9.02 2.17 -3.44
N PRO A 124 -9.19 0.85 -3.34
CA PRO A 124 -10.29 0.13 -3.98
C PRO A 124 -11.65 0.62 -3.47
N LYS A 125 -12.59 0.92 -4.38
CA LYS A 125 -13.98 1.25 -4.07
C LYS A 125 -14.77 -0.03 -3.77
N LEU A 126 -14.49 -0.64 -2.62
CA LEU A 126 -15.17 -1.86 -2.17
C LEU A 126 -16.51 -1.59 -1.46
N GLY A 127 -16.82 -0.32 -1.18
CA GLY A 127 -17.93 0.04 -0.29
C GLY A 127 -17.75 -0.58 1.11
N ASP A 128 -18.86 -0.85 1.81
CA ASP A 128 -18.84 -1.60 3.07
C ASP A 128 -18.67 -3.12 2.90
N LYS A 129 -18.54 -3.60 1.64
CA LYS A 129 -18.46 -5.02 1.34
C LYS A 129 -17.05 -5.53 1.65
N ARG A 130 -17.04 -6.67 2.34
CA ARG A 130 -15.83 -7.38 2.75
C ARG A 130 -15.32 -8.15 1.54
N ILE A 131 -14.01 -8.17 1.34
CA ILE A 131 -13.38 -9.16 0.45
C ILE A 131 -13.23 -10.45 1.26
N GLU A 132 -14.13 -11.40 1.03
CA GLU A 132 -14.09 -12.72 1.66
C GLU A 132 -13.70 -13.82 0.66
N ASP A 133 -13.78 -13.55 -0.66
CA ASP A 133 -13.39 -14.48 -1.72
C ASP A 133 -11.91 -14.31 -2.10
N LYS A 134 -11.18 -15.44 -2.17
CA LYS A 134 -9.79 -15.52 -2.61
C LYS A 134 -9.59 -14.98 -4.02
N LYS A 135 -10.54 -15.25 -4.93
CA LYS A 135 -10.48 -14.76 -6.32
C LYS A 135 -10.61 -13.24 -6.38
N GLU A 136 -11.47 -12.66 -5.54
CA GLU A 136 -11.60 -11.20 -5.45
C GLU A 136 -10.30 -10.55 -4.94
N ILE A 137 -9.61 -11.16 -3.96
CA ILE A 137 -8.29 -10.68 -3.50
C ILE A 137 -7.27 -10.73 -4.63
N GLU A 138 -7.20 -11.84 -5.36
CA GLU A 138 -6.28 -12.02 -6.49
C GLU A 138 -6.54 -10.99 -7.59
N THR A 139 -7.79 -10.88 -8.07
CA THR A 139 -8.18 -9.89 -9.09
C THR A 139 -7.87 -8.48 -8.63
N LEU A 140 -8.15 -8.14 -7.37
CA LEU A 140 -7.84 -6.82 -6.82
C LEU A 140 -6.34 -6.52 -6.87
N ILE A 141 -5.50 -7.45 -6.40
CA ILE A 141 -4.05 -7.28 -6.36
C ILE A 141 -3.49 -7.13 -7.77
N LEU A 142 -3.87 -8.01 -8.69
CA LEU A 142 -3.38 -7.98 -10.06
C LEU A 142 -3.77 -6.68 -10.76
N SER A 143 -5.02 -6.21 -10.58
CA SER A 143 -5.52 -4.97 -11.18
C SER A 143 -4.81 -3.74 -10.63
N GLY A 144 -4.57 -3.69 -9.31
CA GLY A 144 -3.83 -2.59 -8.68
C GLY A 144 -2.40 -2.51 -9.20
N ILE A 145 -1.69 -3.65 -9.29
CA ILE A 145 -0.34 -3.69 -9.84
C ILE A 145 -0.30 -3.32 -11.33
N GLU A 146 -1.24 -3.82 -12.12
CA GLU A 146 -1.32 -3.50 -13.55
C GLU A 146 -1.43 -2.00 -13.76
N LEU A 147 -2.27 -1.33 -12.95
CA LEU A 147 -2.42 0.12 -12.98
C LEU A 147 -1.10 0.83 -12.59
N LEU A 148 -0.44 0.41 -11.50
CA LEU A 148 0.87 0.98 -11.12
C LEU A 148 1.91 0.84 -12.22
N ASN A 149 2.05 -0.35 -12.81
CA ASN A 149 3.01 -0.60 -13.89
C ASN A 149 2.68 0.23 -15.13
N SER A 150 1.40 0.40 -15.44
CA SER A 150 0.96 1.19 -16.59
C SER A 150 1.31 2.67 -16.44
N ILE A 151 1.18 3.22 -15.22
CA ILE A 151 1.58 4.59 -14.91
C ILE A 151 3.09 4.76 -15.08
N VAL A 152 3.89 3.86 -14.51
CA VAL A 152 5.36 3.88 -14.67
C VAL A 152 5.74 3.85 -16.14
N VAL A 153 5.22 2.90 -16.91
CA VAL A 153 5.54 2.75 -18.34
C VAL A 153 5.11 3.97 -19.16
N ALA A 154 4.01 4.62 -18.80
CA ALA A 154 3.55 5.82 -19.50
C ALA A 154 4.51 7.00 -19.25
N LEU A 155 4.90 7.22 -17.99
CA LEU A 155 5.85 8.26 -17.62
C LEU A 155 7.25 8.02 -18.19
N GLU A 156 7.74 6.77 -18.20
CA GLU A 156 9.04 6.42 -18.80
C GLU A 156 9.06 6.56 -20.34
N LYS A 157 7.90 6.63 -20.99
CA LYS A 157 7.78 6.81 -22.45
C LYS A 157 7.53 8.25 -22.87
N ASP A 158 7.32 9.15 -21.91
CA ASP A 158 7.07 10.55 -22.19
C ASP A 158 8.40 11.29 -22.39
N ASP A 159 8.57 11.92 -23.55
CA ASP A 159 9.81 12.62 -23.93
C ASP A 159 10.11 13.80 -22.99
N TYR A 160 9.08 14.44 -22.45
CA TYR A 160 9.24 15.54 -21.49
C TYR A 160 9.70 15.00 -20.13
N VAL A 161 9.09 13.91 -19.66
CA VAL A 161 9.50 13.27 -18.40
C VAL A 161 10.93 12.75 -18.49
N THR A 162 11.30 12.08 -19.57
CA THR A 162 12.64 11.51 -19.75
C THR A 162 13.70 12.59 -20.02
N GLY A 163 13.34 13.67 -20.70
CA GLY A 163 14.25 14.76 -21.05
C GLY A 163 14.45 15.81 -19.95
N ILE A 164 13.35 16.25 -19.31
CA ILE A 164 13.35 17.36 -18.35
C ILE A 164 13.19 16.86 -16.91
N LEU A 165 12.07 16.20 -16.58
CA LEU A 165 11.79 15.87 -15.18
C LEU A 165 12.75 14.82 -14.60
N LYS A 166 13.21 13.88 -15.44
CA LYS A 166 14.15 12.78 -15.14
C LYS A 166 13.80 12.07 -13.83
N ILE A 167 12.91 11.09 -13.93
CA ILE A 167 12.61 10.18 -12.81
C ILE A 167 13.91 9.52 -12.34
N ARG A 168 14.29 9.79 -11.09
CA ARG A 168 15.46 9.22 -10.41
C ARG A 168 15.16 7.80 -9.94
N SER A 169 14.01 7.65 -9.28
CA SER A 169 13.54 6.39 -8.74
C SER A 169 12.03 6.38 -8.64
N TYR A 170 11.48 5.17 -8.56
CA TYR A 170 10.11 4.98 -8.14
C TYR A 170 9.99 3.77 -7.22
N VAL A 171 9.01 3.81 -6.34
CA VAL A 171 8.68 2.71 -5.44
C VAL A 171 7.21 2.38 -5.56
N LYS A 172 6.92 1.12 -5.90
CA LYS A 172 5.57 0.55 -5.82
C LYS A 172 5.36 -0.02 -4.42
N ILE A 173 4.27 0.34 -3.78
CA ILE A 173 3.91 -0.09 -2.43
C ILE A 173 2.54 -0.76 -2.47
N MET A 174 2.43 -1.88 -1.77
CA MET A 174 1.15 -2.45 -1.37
C MET A 174 1.01 -2.33 0.15
N LEU A 175 -0.14 -1.86 0.59
CA LEU A 175 -0.48 -1.73 2.00
C LEU A 175 -1.66 -2.64 2.31
N ILE A 176 -1.52 -3.48 3.33
CA ILE A 176 -2.55 -4.38 3.81
C ILE A 176 -2.90 -3.99 5.24
N GLU A 177 -4.12 -3.57 5.50
CA GLU A 177 -4.62 -3.22 6.84
C GLU A 177 -5.60 -4.29 7.33
N SER A 178 -5.40 -4.76 8.56
CA SER A 178 -6.26 -5.76 9.22
C SER A 178 -5.97 -5.85 10.72
N ASP A 179 -6.55 -6.83 11.42
CA ASP A 179 -6.25 -7.07 12.84
C ASP A 179 -4.77 -7.42 13.08
N ALA A 180 -4.22 -6.97 14.22
CA ALA A 180 -2.81 -7.16 14.57
C ALA A 180 -2.33 -8.64 14.51
N LEU A 181 -3.18 -9.59 14.92
CA LEU A 181 -2.84 -11.02 14.86
C LEU A 181 -2.76 -11.51 13.41
N PHE A 182 -3.63 -11.04 12.52
CA PHE A 182 -3.58 -11.38 11.10
C PHE A 182 -2.34 -10.79 10.45
N ILE A 183 -2.06 -9.51 10.69
CA ILE A 183 -0.89 -8.84 10.11
C ILE A 183 0.42 -9.49 10.56
N SER A 184 0.52 -9.86 11.84
CA SER A 184 1.69 -10.59 12.35
C SER A 184 1.86 -11.98 11.70
N ASP A 185 0.77 -12.73 11.51
CA ASP A 185 0.79 -14.03 10.84
C ASP A 185 1.17 -13.92 9.36
N LEU A 186 0.58 -12.95 8.66
CA LEU A 186 0.86 -12.66 7.26
C LEU A 186 2.33 -12.26 7.05
N TYR A 187 2.85 -11.35 7.88
CA TYR A 187 4.25 -10.94 7.83
C TYR A 187 5.21 -12.13 7.98
N LYS A 188 4.95 -13.03 8.93
CA LYS A 188 5.77 -14.24 9.12
C LYS A 188 5.71 -15.17 7.93
N LYS A 189 4.51 -15.43 7.38
CA LYS A 189 4.33 -16.26 6.18
C LYS A 189 5.08 -15.70 4.98
N LEU A 190 5.00 -14.38 4.78
CA LEU A 190 5.70 -13.72 3.69
C LEU A 190 7.21 -13.79 3.85
N LEU A 191 7.74 -13.50 5.06
CA LEU A 191 9.17 -13.65 5.33
C LEU A 191 9.68 -15.07 5.03
N GLU A 192 8.95 -16.09 5.50
CA GLU A 192 9.31 -17.48 5.26
C GLU A 192 9.30 -17.80 3.75
N ARG A 193 8.28 -17.36 3.03
CA ARG A 193 8.13 -17.61 1.59
C ARG A 193 9.20 -16.90 0.76
N ILE A 194 9.40 -15.61 1.02
CA ILE A 194 10.43 -14.77 0.40
C ILE A 194 11.84 -15.35 0.66
N SER A 195 12.06 -15.95 1.84
CA SER A 195 13.36 -16.58 2.14
C SER A 195 13.61 -17.89 1.38
N LYS A 196 12.54 -18.59 0.96
CA LYS A 196 12.60 -19.86 0.22
C LYS A 196 12.63 -19.65 -1.29
N GLU A 197 11.98 -18.59 -1.77
CA GLU A 197 12.00 -18.22 -3.17
C GLU A 197 13.31 -17.50 -3.54
N LYS A 198 13.85 -17.77 -4.73
CA LYS A 198 15.00 -17.03 -5.28
C LYS A 198 14.57 -15.66 -5.79
N ILE A 199 14.12 -14.79 -4.88
CA ILE A 199 13.72 -13.43 -5.21
C ILE A 199 14.99 -12.60 -5.41
N ILE A 200 15.08 -11.93 -6.55
CA ILE A 200 16.27 -11.18 -6.98
C ILE A 200 16.51 -9.98 -6.08
N SER A 201 15.44 -9.32 -5.61
CA SER A 201 15.53 -8.20 -4.68
C SER A 201 14.55 -8.37 -3.52
N LYS A 202 15.08 -8.49 -2.29
CA LYS A 202 14.24 -8.59 -1.10
C LYS A 202 13.33 -7.35 -1.00
N PRO A 203 12.02 -7.54 -0.81
CA PRO A 203 11.12 -6.41 -0.58
C PRO A 203 11.42 -5.79 0.78
N TYR A 204 11.30 -4.47 0.85
CA TYR A 204 11.10 -3.81 2.13
C TYR A 204 9.71 -4.19 2.66
N MET A 205 9.65 -4.64 3.91
CA MET A 205 8.42 -4.96 4.60
C MET A 205 8.44 -4.36 6.00
N ARG A 206 7.35 -3.69 6.40
CA ARG A 206 7.23 -3.09 7.73
C ARG A 206 5.81 -3.19 8.25
N ILE A 207 5.67 -3.52 9.53
CA ILE A 207 4.42 -3.39 10.26
C ILE A 207 4.36 -1.99 10.88
N ILE A 208 3.30 -1.25 10.56
CA ILE A 208 2.94 0.00 11.22
C ILE A 208 1.78 -0.30 12.17
N LYS A 209 1.99 -0.04 13.46
CA LYS A 209 0.94 -0.24 14.47
C LYS A 209 -0.11 0.85 14.36
N GLY A 210 -1.38 0.44 14.25
CA GLY A 210 -2.49 1.39 14.22
C GLY A 210 -3.01 1.75 15.60
N ILE A 211 -3.80 2.82 15.67
CA ILE A 211 -4.41 3.33 16.91
C ILE A 211 -5.72 2.57 17.26
N ASN A 212 -6.32 1.86 16.29
CA ASN A 212 -7.63 1.18 16.41
C ASN A 212 -7.55 -0.34 16.28
N ASP A 213 -6.49 -0.97 16.81
CA ASP A 213 -6.21 -2.43 16.68
C ASP A 213 -6.14 -2.93 15.22
N ARG A 214 -5.95 -2.00 14.28
CA ARG A 214 -5.74 -2.26 12.86
C ARG A 214 -4.31 -1.93 12.49
N ASP A 215 -3.49 -2.97 12.44
CA ASP A 215 -2.12 -2.83 11.99
C ASP A 215 -2.09 -2.79 10.46
N LYS A 216 -1.05 -2.15 9.93
CA LYS A 216 -0.79 -2.06 8.50
C LYS A 216 0.49 -2.79 8.19
N LEU A 217 0.47 -3.64 7.18
CA LEU A 217 1.66 -4.23 6.58
C LEU A 217 1.96 -3.47 5.28
N VAL A 218 3.11 -2.80 5.26
CA VAL A 218 3.63 -2.10 4.08
C VAL A 218 4.63 -3.02 3.39
N ILE A 219 4.49 -3.20 2.07
CA ILE A 219 5.31 -4.10 1.25
C ILE A 219 5.75 -3.35 0.00
N SER A 220 7.05 -3.22 -0.24
CA SER A 220 7.55 -2.73 -1.53
C SER A 220 7.45 -3.82 -2.60
N ILE A 221 6.84 -3.53 -3.74
CA ILE A 221 6.61 -4.47 -4.82
C ILE A 221 7.64 -4.25 -5.94
N LYS A 222 8.71 -5.05 -5.91
CA LYS A 222 9.83 -4.92 -6.86
C LYS A 222 9.65 -5.79 -8.11
N ASP A 223 9.00 -6.94 -7.98
CA ASP A 223 8.82 -7.90 -9.06
C ASP A 223 7.54 -8.75 -8.87
N SER A 224 7.25 -9.58 -9.87
CA SER A 224 6.09 -10.47 -9.88
C SER A 224 6.17 -11.62 -8.87
N ALA A 225 7.37 -12.00 -8.41
CA ALA A 225 7.51 -13.04 -7.40
C ALA A 225 6.98 -12.56 -6.04
N ILE A 226 7.25 -11.29 -5.68
CA ILE A 226 6.69 -10.67 -4.47
C ILE A 226 5.15 -10.65 -4.53
N ILE A 227 4.58 -10.29 -5.68
CA ILE A 227 3.13 -10.25 -5.88
C ILE A 227 2.53 -11.64 -5.68
N LYS A 228 3.13 -12.65 -6.31
CA LYS A 228 2.71 -14.04 -6.15
C LYS A 228 2.80 -14.49 -4.69
N ALA A 229 3.89 -14.19 -4.01
CA ALA A 229 4.06 -14.52 -2.59
C ALA A 229 2.97 -13.89 -1.72
N VAL A 230 2.56 -12.66 -2.02
CA VAL A 230 1.46 -11.97 -1.33
C VAL A 230 0.11 -12.63 -1.60
N ILE A 231 -0.23 -12.87 -2.87
CA ILE A 231 -1.47 -13.55 -3.26
C ILE A 231 -1.55 -14.90 -2.54
N ASP A 232 -0.53 -15.74 -2.70
CA ASP A 232 -0.52 -17.08 -2.13
C ASP A 232 -0.51 -17.11 -0.57
N ALA A 233 -0.19 -16.00 0.09
CA ALA A 233 -0.25 -15.89 1.56
C ALA A 233 -1.62 -15.41 2.05
N LEU A 234 -2.36 -14.69 1.20
CA LEU A 234 -3.70 -14.18 1.46
C LEU A 234 -4.80 -15.18 1.06
N THR A 235 -4.56 -15.97 0.01
CA THR A 235 -5.45 -17.00 -0.52
C THR A 235 -5.07 -18.39 -0.02
#